data_AF-A0AAF5D7J5-F1
#
_entry.id   AF-A0AAF5D7J5-F1
#
_cell.length_a   1.000
_cell.length_b   1.000
_cell.length_c   1.000
_cell.angle_alpha   90.00
_cell.angle_beta   90.00
_cell.angle_gamma   90.00
#
_symmetry.space_group_name_H-M   'P 1'
#
loop_
_entity.id
_entity.type
_entity.pdbx_description
1 polymer ?
#
loop_
_entity_poly.entity_id
_entity_poly.type
_entity_poly.pdbx_seq_one_letter_code
_entity_poly.pdbx_strand_id
1 'polypeptide(L)'
;MVVNCENVEKWCAENKKNFKPPVCNKCMYDKYLKVFFVGGPNQRKDYHLEEGEEFFYQLKGDMLLKLIIYGKPYDLIIPEGHIFMLPAKMEHSPQRFEDTLGMVVERERLATEYDCVRYFTSEDCNTILFERWFHLNDVVEDLPPIIKEFMESEERKNMEVGEKSFLCQPKYDIVNQDIEEPQNLFELIKKHEEDLENGKEIVIYGKPKYNTVVKLHGKGLHTIKMNQKRELIIYVLCGNIKIGDKEYQTNDMIRIINETVTSFNLSTASIQKMLTNVTSFYNVLHFEHEEEIKLPNESSIQRVFTILLSFWMLMIAIIGFFGNGLIAYVFARKNYLRKKYFYIIVISILYAFGICTIHAFAISTLSVGGIHQLTVLSFERFIGVKYPFISMKLALRTKIFFVIGAFTWTLFTTAPPLFGWSRYKVLDDSLHYCVFDYLSKERLSRLYILYLFINAYIIPLIIIGFSNYKIFLTTKGMIKTRKSDIYKRQFYSKISKSSNNSEISRFYSRVSKSSINSDVKTELYELGKVCANSDFNDQQFCQLLLIYNKQQKKCARVIFYCVGSFIISWTPYAFTSIVWNIIFNFKLNQNIVLLTAIAAKMFVIWNPIIYGFMDQTFRNECSKIFKKLLK
;
A
#
# COMPACT_ATOMS: atom_id res chain seq x y z
N MET A 1 -29.42 -24.44 -9.21
CA MET A 1 -30.38 -25.55 -9.11
C MET A 1 -30.25 -26.11 -7.72
N VAL A 2 -31.35 -26.37 -7.00
CA VAL A 2 -31.27 -27.26 -5.83
C VAL A 2 -30.79 -28.62 -6.33
N VAL A 3 -29.60 -29.01 -5.91
CA VAL A 3 -28.92 -30.22 -6.39
C VAL A 3 -29.31 -31.39 -5.52
N ASN A 4 -29.29 -31.21 -4.20
CA ASN A 4 -29.63 -32.27 -3.25
C ASN A 4 -30.24 -31.68 -1.97
N CYS A 5 -30.96 -32.52 -1.24
CA CYS A 5 -31.50 -32.19 0.07
C CYS A 5 -31.50 -33.44 0.95
N GLU A 6 -30.99 -33.33 2.16
CA GLU A 6 -30.95 -34.40 3.15
C GLU A 6 -31.54 -33.90 4.47
N ASN A 7 -32.36 -34.71 5.14
CA ASN A 7 -32.82 -34.38 6.48
C ASN A 7 -31.74 -34.80 7.50
N VAL A 8 -31.13 -33.84 8.18
CA VAL A 8 -29.93 -34.03 9.01
C VAL A 8 -30.12 -35.11 10.08
N GLU A 9 -31.25 -35.08 10.80
CA GLU A 9 -31.53 -36.07 11.86
C GLU A 9 -31.65 -37.48 11.31
N LYS A 10 -32.41 -37.66 10.21
CA LYS A 10 -32.59 -38.96 9.56
C LYS A 10 -31.26 -39.48 9.00
N TRP A 11 -30.55 -38.63 8.27
CA TRP A 11 -29.26 -38.98 7.66
C TRP A 11 -28.24 -39.36 8.74
N CYS A 12 -28.18 -38.63 9.85
CA CYS A 12 -27.32 -38.96 10.98
C CYS A 12 -27.74 -40.28 11.65
N ALA A 13 -29.04 -40.55 11.79
CA ALA A 13 -29.52 -41.81 12.35
C ALA A 13 -29.11 -43.02 11.46
N GLU A 14 -29.23 -42.88 10.15
CA GLU A 14 -28.82 -43.91 9.17
C GLU A 14 -27.30 -44.11 9.15
N ASN A 15 -26.53 -43.06 9.38
CA ASN A 15 -25.06 -43.07 9.39
C ASN A 15 -24.46 -43.23 10.79
N LYS A 16 -25.26 -43.51 11.83
CA LYS A 16 -24.83 -43.57 13.24
C LYS A 16 -23.60 -44.46 13.49
N LYS A 17 -23.47 -45.54 12.72
CA LYS A 17 -22.32 -46.47 12.78
C LYS A 17 -20.98 -45.81 12.40
N ASN A 18 -21.00 -44.77 11.58
CA ASN A 18 -19.79 -44.08 11.10
C ASN A 18 -19.28 -43.04 12.12
N PHE A 19 -20.10 -42.64 13.09
CA PHE A 19 -19.74 -41.65 14.11
C PHE A 19 -19.06 -42.26 15.34
N LYS A 20 -18.69 -43.53 15.25
CA LYS A 20 -17.94 -44.27 16.27
C LYS A 20 -16.60 -44.72 15.69
N PRO A 21 -15.60 -45.01 16.53
CA PRO A 21 -14.35 -45.60 16.09
C PRO A 21 -14.59 -46.86 15.25
N PRO A 22 -13.76 -47.11 14.21
CA PRO A 22 -12.55 -46.37 13.84
C PRO A 22 -12.78 -45.17 12.91
N VAL A 23 -13.98 -45.00 12.35
CA VAL A 23 -14.23 -44.01 11.29
C VAL A 23 -14.45 -42.60 11.89
N CYS A 24 -15.26 -42.51 12.94
CA CYS A 24 -15.64 -41.30 13.67
C CYS A 24 -16.27 -40.15 12.84
N ASN A 25 -16.25 -40.18 11.52
CA ASN A 25 -16.76 -39.12 10.67
C ASN A 25 -17.47 -39.65 9.42
N LYS A 26 -18.37 -38.84 8.86
CA LYS A 26 -18.93 -39.07 7.53
C LYS A 26 -19.23 -37.74 6.85
N CYS A 27 -18.82 -37.62 5.59
CA CYS A 27 -19.16 -36.50 4.73
C CYS A 27 -20.58 -36.66 4.17
N MET A 28 -21.43 -35.64 4.34
CA MET A 28 -22.77 -35.53 3.74
C MET A 28 -22.69 -34.93 2.33
N TYR A 29 -21.94 -33.84 2.18
CA TYR A 29 -21.69 -33.17 0.91
C TYR A 29 -20.20 -32.96 0.72
N ASP A 30 -19.66 -33.27 -0.47
CA ASP A 30 -18.24 -33.54 -0.70
C ASP A 30 -17.62 -32.73 -1.86
N LYS A 31 -18.27 -31.66 -2.35
CA LYS A 31 -17.69 -30.84 -3.44
C LYS A 31 -17.12 -29.51 -2.94
N TYR A 32 -17.65 -28.37 -3.40
CA TYR A 32 -17.05 -27.07 -3.13
C TYR A 32 -17.16 -26.69 -1.66
N LEU A 33 -18.32 -26.91 -1.06
CA LEU A 33 -18.47 -26.90 0.40
C LEU A 33 -18.60 -28.34 0.88
N LYS A 34 -17.69 -28.73 1.76
CA LYS A 34 -17.68 -30.05 2.37
C LYS A 34 -18.38 -29.98 3.73
N VAL A 35 -19.38 -30.81 3.94
CA VAL A 35 -20.13 -30.90 5.20
C VAL A 35 -19.89 -32.25 5.83
N PHE A 36 -19.20 -32.26 6.97
CA PHE A 36 -18.90 -33.45 7.73
C PHE A 36 -19.73 -33.50 9.00
N PHE A 37 -20.17 -34.71 9.35
CA PHE A 37 -20.65 -35.01 10.69
C PHE A 37 -19.63 -35.92 11.37
N VAL A 38 -19.21 -35.53 12.58
CA VAL A 38 -18.11 -36.14 13.30
C VAL A 38 -18.53 -36.46 14.72
N GLY A 39 -18.45 -37.73 15.10
CA GLY A 39 -18.68 -38.19 16.47
C GLY A 39 -17.39 -38.57 17.18
N GLY A 40 -17.52 -39.31 18.27
CA GLY A 40 -16.40 -39.76 19.09
C GLY A 40 -16.66 -41.11 19.78
N PRO A 41 -15.71 -41.56 20.62
CA PRO A 41 -14.52 -40.84 21.04
C PRO A 41 -13.44 -40.76 19.94
N ASN A 42 -12.78 -39.63 19.81
CA ASN A 42 -11.59 -39.46 18.97
C ASN A 42 -10.63 -38.46 19.65
N GLN A 43 -9.55 -38.98 20.21
CA GLN A 43 -8.48 -38.18 20.81
C GLN A 43 -7.24 -38.31 19.96
N ARG A 44 -6.63 -37.19 19.59
CA ARG A 44 -5.52 -37.14 18.64
C ARG A 44 -4.49 -36.10 19.08
N LYS A 45 -3.22 -36.32 18.68
CA LYS A 45 -2.07 -35.48 19.06
C LYS A 45 -1.57 -34.60 17.92
N ASP A 46 -2.05 -34.83 16.72
CA ASP A 46 -1.72 -34.03 15.56
C ASP A 46 -2.49 -32.72 15.55
N TYR A 47 -1.78 -31.67 15.16
CA TYR A 47 -2.32 -30.36 14.84
C TYR A 47 -2.36 -30.23 13.32
N HIS A 48 -3.56 -29.98 12.81
CA HIS A 48 -3.79 -29.66 11.41
C HIS A 48 -3.69 -28.14 11.21
N LEU A 49 -3.22 -27.75 10.05
CA LEU A 49 -3.06 -26.37 9.62
C LEU A 49 -3.47 -26.30 8.15
N GLU A 50 -4.34 -25.34 7.82
CA GLU A 50 -4.83 -25.13 6.45
C GLU A 50 -4.98 -23.65 6.13
N GLU A 51 -5.13 -23.31 4.84
CA GLU A 51 -5.36 -21.92 4.40
C GLU A 51 -6.84 -21.52 4.38
N GLY A 52 -7.77 -22.47 4.52
CA GLY A 52 -9.21 -22.25 4.64
C GLY A 52 -9.67 -22.04 6.08
N GLU A 53 -10.95 -21.67 6.24
CA GLU A 53 -11.64 -21.55 7.53
C GLU A 53 -12.46 -22.82 7.78
N GLU A 54 -12.61 -23.22 9.04
CA GLU A 54 -13.48 -24.33 9.44
C GLU A 54 -14.60 -23.85 10.36
N PHE A 55 -15.85 -24.12 9.99
CA PHE A 55 -17.00 -23.85 10.84
C PHE A 55 -17.39 -25.08 11.65
N PHE A 56 -17.56 -24.91 12.96
CA PHE A 56 -17.97 -25.95 13.90
C PHE A 56 -19.38 -25.65 14.44
N TYR A 57 -20.21 -26.68 14.53
CA TYR A 57 -21.48 -26.65 15.27
C TYR A 57 -21.66 -27.96 16.05
N GLN A 58 -21.79 -27.89 17.37
CA GLN A 58 -22.01 -29.07 18.20
C GLN A 58 -23.51 -29.37 18.34
N LEU A 59 -23.96 -30.45 17.69
CA LEU A 59 -25.36 -30.90 17.75
C LEU A 59 -25.64 -31.69 19.03
N LYS A 60 -24.66 -32.46 19.50
CA LYS A 60 -24.77 -33.26 20.72
C LYS A 60 -23.42 -33.37 21.43
N GLY A 61 -23.42 -33.10 22.72
CA GLY A 61 -22.27 -33.13 23.61
C GLY A 61 -21.20 -32.11 23.27
N ASP A 62 -20.26 -31.94 24.19
CA ASP A 62 -19.20 -30.96 24.06
C ASP A 62 -18.03 -31.53 23.26
N MET A 63 -17.20 -30.66 22.70
CA MET A 63 -15.88 -31.04 22.18
C MET A 63 -14.81 -30.09 22.71
N LEU A 64 -13.55 -30.54 22.65
CA LEU A 64 -12.40 -29.72 22.96
C LEU A 64 -11.58 -29.51 21.68
N LEU A 65 -11.42 -28.26 21.25
CA LEU A 65 -10.56 -27.88 20.15
C LEU A 65 -9.25 -27.32 20.72
N LYS A 66 -8.17 -28.09 20.64
CA LYS A 66 -6.86 -27.60 21.06
C LYS A 66 -6.29 -26.72 19.96
N LEU A 67 -5.79 -25.55 20.30
CA LEU A 67 -5.24 -24.55 19.38
C LEU A 67 -3.81 -24.19 19.79
N ILE A 68 -3.06 -23.59 18.87
CA ILE A 68 -1.81 -22.89 19.20
C ILE A 68 -1.99 -21.42 18.83
N ILE A 69 -1.92 -20.55 19.84
CA ILE A 69 -2.13 -19.12 19.68
C ILE A 69 -0.92 -18.39 20.26
N TYR A 70 -0.24 -17.57 19.45
CA TYR A 70 1.01 -16.91 19.82
C TYR A 70 2.09 -17.91 20.32
N GLY A 71 2.13 -19.10 19.71
CA GLY A 71 3.08 -20.17 20.06
C GLY A 71 2.79 -20.87 21.38
N LYS A 72 1.62 -20.69 21.98
CA LYS A 72 1.22 -21.36 23.23
C LYS A 72 -0.02 -22.22 23.00
N PRO A 73 -0.11 -23.41 23.64
CA PRO A 73 -1.30 -24.23 23.59
C PRO A 73 -2.48 -23.52 24.25
N TYR A 74 -3.66 -23.65 23.65
CA TYR A 74 -4.92 -23.11 24.15
C TYR A 74 -6.04 -24.13 23.96
N ASP A 75 -6.71 -24.49 25.04
CA ASP A 75 -7.77 -25.50 25.06
C ASP A 75 -9.14 -24.81 24.97
N LEU A 76 -9.79 -24.87 23.80
CA LEU A 76 -11.10 -24.25 23.58
C LEU A 76 -12.23 -25.30 23.66
N ILE A 77 -13.10 -25.18 24.66
CA ILE A 77 -14.30 -26.02 24.75
C ILE A 77 -15.40 -25.43 23.86
N ILE A 78 -15.98 -26.24 22.98
CA ILE A 78 -17.18 -25.90 22.20
C ILE A 78 -18.33 -26.72 22.78
N PRO A 79 -19.22 -26.12 23.58
CA PRO A 79 -20.30 -26.87 24.22
C PRO A 79 -21.41 -27.28 23.24
N GLU A 80 -22.28 -28.21 23.65
CA GLU A 80 -23.50 -28.55 22.92
C GLU A 80 -24.31 -27.29 22.58
N GLY A 81 -24.86 -27.23 21.36
CA GLY A 81 -25.64 -26.11 20.85
C GLY A 81 -24.83 -24.88 20.43
N HIS A 82 -23.50 -24.89 20.59
CA HIS A 82 -22.64 -23.76 20.23
C HIS A 82 -22.05 -23.89 18.83
N ILE A 83 -21.86 -22.73 18.20
CA ILE A 83 -21.17 -22.55 16.92
C ILE A 83 -19.84 -21.84 17.13
N PHE A 84 -18.86 -22.13 16.27
CA PHE A 84 -17.55 -21.50 16.30
C PHE A 84 -16.95 -21.46 14.88
N MET A 85 -16.31 -20.35 14.52
CA MET A 85 -15.58 -20.20 13.27
C MET A 85 -14.08 -20.20 13.55
N LEU A 86 -13.38 -21.23 13.08
CA LEU A 86 -11.94 -21.30 13.13
C LEU A 86 -11.33 -20.46 12.01
N PRO A 87 -10.52 -19.43 12.32
CA PRO A 87 -9.84 -18.64 11.31
C PRO A 87 -8.81 -19.44 10.50
N ALA A 88 -8.54 -19.00 9.27
CA ALA A 88 -7.51 -19.57 8.42
C ALA A 88 -6.11 -19.55 9.04
N LYS A 89 -5.28 -20.55 8.69
CA LYS A 89 -3.86 -20.69 9.08
C LYS A 89 -3.64 -20.75 10.59
N MET A 90 -4.59 -21.36 11.30
CA MET A 90 -4.49 -21.64 12.73
C MET A 90 -4.26 -23.13 12.97
N GLU A 91 -3.26 -23.45 13.80
CA GLU A 91 -2.95 -24.82 14.17
C GLU A 91 -4.00 -25.33 15.16
N HIS A 92 -4.64 -26.45 14.84
CA HIS A 92 -5.77 -26.95 15.61
C HIS A 92 -5.80 -28.49 15.69
N SER A 93 -6.28 -29.03 16.81
CA SER A 93 -6.37 -30.46 17.07
C SER A 93 -7.70 -30.81 17.76
N PRO A 94 -8.73 -31.23 16.99
CA PRO A 94 -10.05 -31.52 17.52
C PRO A 94 -10.08 -32.81 18.35
N GLN A 95 -10.61 -32.71 19.57
CA GLN A 95 -10.82 -33.81 20.51
C GLN A 95 -12.32 -34.02 20.70
N ARG A 96 -12.81 -35.23 20.42
CA ARG A 96 -14.23 -35.58 20.55
C ARG A 96 -14.42 -36.66 21.60
N PHE A 97 -15.43 -36.47 22.45
CA PHE A 97 -15.76 -37.41 23.53
C PHE A 97 -16.79 -38.45 23.06
N GLU A 98 -17.02 -39.47 23.89
CA GLU A 98 -18.02 -40.50 23.62
C GLU A 98 -19.43 -39.90 23.54
N ASP A 99 -20.27 -40.47 22.67
CA ASP A 99 -21.66 -40.07 22.45
C ASP A 99 -21.90 -38.61 22.01
N THR A 100 -20.87 -37.97 21.46
CA THR A 100 -20.92 -36.62 20.85
C THR A 100 -21.21 -36.67 19.35
N LEU A 101 -21.74 -35.57 18.79
CA LEU A 101 -21.93 -35.35 17.36
C LEU A 101 -21.79 -33.87 17.02
N GLY A 102 -20.87 -33.54 16.13
CA GLY A 102 -20.67 -32.20 15.60
C GLY A 102 -20.73 -32.15 14.09
N MET A 103 -21.19 -31.01 13.57
CA MET A 103 -21.09 -30.64 12.17
C MET A 103 -19.85 -29.79 11.96
N VAL A 104 -19.09 -30.08 10.90
CA VAL A 104 -17.96 -29.28 10.43
C VAL A 104 -18.22 -28.90 8.98
N VAL A 105 -18.06 -27.62 8.64
CA VAL A 105 -18.14 -27.14 7.26
C VAL A 105 -16.81 -26.50 6.88
N GLU A 106 -16.23 -27.00 5.79
CA GLU A 106 -15.02 -26.45 5.17
C GLU A 106 -15.25 -26.32 3.66
N ARG A 107 -14.26 -25.77 2.95
CA ARG A 107 -14.31 -25.67 1.48
C ARG A 107 -13.27 -26.57 0.83
N GLU A 108 -13.46 -26.83 -0.46
CA GLU A 108 -12.42 -27.39 -1.30
C GLU A 108 -11.20 -26.46 -1.34
N ARG A 109 -10.00 -27.06 -1.30
CA ARG A 109 -8.73 -26.33 -1.40
C ARG A 109 -8.52 -25.84 -2.83
N LEU A 110 -7.95 -24.64 -2.99
CA LEU A 110 -7.46 -24.19 -4.28
C LEU A 110 -6.21 -24.98 -4.65
N ALA A 111 -5.96 -25.18 -5.94
CA ALA A 111 -4.79 -25.91 -6.44
C ALA A 111 -3.42 -25.35 -5.97
N THR A 112 -3.40 -24.13 -5.44
CA THR A 112 -2.20 -23.46 -4.89
C THR A 112 -2.07 -23.60 -3.38
N GLU A 113 -3.11 -24.05 -2.70
CA GLU A 113 -3.15 -24.14 -1.24
C GLU A 113 -2.58 -25.45 -0.74
N TYR A 114 -2.00 -25.38 0.46
CA TYR A 114 -1.42 -26.52 1.13
C TYR A 114 -2.04 -26.70 2.52
N ASP A 115 -2.09 -27.95 2.94
CA ASP A 115 -2.38 -28.35 4.30
C ASP A 115 -1.09 -28.84 4.96
N CYS A 116 -1.07 -28.79 6.28
CA CYS A 116 0.02 -29.34 7.08
C CYS A 116 -0.51 -30.12 8.27
N VAL A 117 0.09 -31.27 8.53
CA VAL A 117 -0.11 -32.04 9.77
C VAL A 117 1.18 -31.97 10.57
N ARG A 118 1.06 -31.56 11.84
CA ARG A 118 2.17 -31.38 12.78
C ARG A 118 2.01 -32.20 14.04
N TYR A 119 3.13 -32.66 14.57
CA TYR A 119 3.23 -33.21 15.91
C TYR A 119 4.29 -32.44 16.69
N PHE A 120 4.13 -32.36 18.01
CA PHE A 120 5.04 -31.67 18.91
C PHE A 120 5.75 -32.64 19.86
N THR A 121 6.93 -32.22 20.33
CA THR A 121 7.77 -32.98 21.27
C THR A 121 7.14 -33.13 22.66
N SER A 122 6.33 -32.17 23.07
CA SER A 122 5.72 -32.09 24.40
C SER A 122 4.34 -31.44 24.34
N GLU A 123 3.57 -31.54 25.43
CA GLU A 123 2.25 -30.89 25.55
C GLU A 123 2.34 -29.36 25.53
N ASP A 124 3.47 -28.78 25.94
CA ASP A 124 3.74 -27.34 25.83
C ASP A 124 3.84 -26.84 24.38
N CYS A 125 3.88 -27.73 23.38
CA CYS A 125 3.94 -27.40 21.96
C CYS A 125 5.10 -26.46 21.55
N ASN A 126 6.17 -26.43 22.34
CA ASN A 126 7.31 -25.51 22.13
C ASN A 126 8.20 -25.90 20.95
N THR A 127 8.18 -27.17 20.52
CA THR A 127 9.06 -27.66 19.46
C THR A 127 8.31 -28.65 18.59
N ILE A 128 8.22 -28.34 17.29
CA ILE A 128 7.66 -29.21 16.26
C ILE A 128 8.57 -30.44 16.14
N LEU A 129 8.00 -31.62 16.35
CA LEU A 129 8.68 -32.92 16.26
C LEU A 129 8.69 -33.43 14.81
N PHE A 130 7.58 -33.24 14.11
CA PHE A 130 7.35 -33.78 12.77
C PHE A 130 6.32 -32.92 12.06
N GLU A 131 6.54 -32.63 10.78
CA GLU A 131 5.51 -32.01 9.94
C GLU A 131 5.50 -32.59 8.52
N ARG A 132 4.31 -32.62 7.90
CA ARG A 132 4.14 -32.94 6.49
C ARG A 132 3.26 -31.90 5.84
N TRP A 133 3.75 -31.33 4.75
CA TRP A 133 3.03 -30.38 3.90
C TRP A 133 2.57 -31.08 2.64
N PHE A 134 1.30 -30.93 2.30
CA PHE A 134 0.68 -31.64 1.18
C PHE A 134 -0.50 -30.84 0.64
N HIS A 135 -0.99 -31.20 -0.55
CA HIS A 135 -2.22 -30.65 -1.09
C HIS A 135 -3.34 -31.64 -0.76
N LEU A 136 -4.31 -31.22 0.05
CA LEU A 136 -5.41 -32.07 0.50
C LEU A 136 -6.49 -32.15 -0.59
N ASN A 137 -6.69 -33.35 -1.15
CA ASN A 137 -7.78 -33.62 -2.08
C ASN A 137 -8.94 -34.30 -1.34
N ASP A 138 -8.63 -35.39 -0.62
CA ASP A 138 -9.60 -36.18 0.13
C ASP A 138 -9.06 -36.50 1.54
N VAL A 139 -9.80 -36.07 2.55
CA VAL A 139 -9.46 -36.24 3.98
C VAL A 139 -9.30 -37.71 4.37
N VAL A 140 -10.08 -38.60 3.78
CA VAL A 140 -10.10 -40.03 4.09
C VAL A 140 -8.94 -40.77 3.40
N GLU A 141 -8.50 -40.30 2.24
CA GLU A 141 -7.39 -40.92 1.49
C GLU A 141 -6.03 -40.35 1.90
N ASP A 142 -5.92 -39.03 2.10
CA ASP A 142 -4.63 -38.33 2.22
C ASP A 142 -4.09 -38.31 3.66
N LEU A 143 -4.94 -38.21 4.68
CA LEU A 143 -4.49 -38.11 6.08
C LEU A 143 -3.98 -39.42 6.68
N PRO A 144 -4.66 -40.59 6.52
CA PRO A 144 -4.20 -41.82 7.18
C PRO A 144 -2.77 -42.25 6.82
N PRO A 145 -2.28 -42.10 5.57
CA PRO A 145 -0.88 -42.36 5.23
C PRO A 145 0.10 -41.47 6.01
N ILE A 146 -0.20 -40.18 6.17
CA ILE A 146 0.66 -39.22 6.91
C ILE A 146 0.70 -39.57 8.41
N ILE A 147 -0.46 -39.88 8.99
CA ILE A 147 -0.55 -40.30 10.39
C ILE A 147 0.22 -41.61 10.59
N LYS A 148 0.07 -42.58 9.69
CA LYS A 148 0.80 -43.84 9.73
C LYS A 148 2.31 -43.62 9.63
N GLU A 149 2.76 -42.73 8.74
CA GLU A 149 4.17 -42.36 8.61
C GLU A 149 4.73 -41.84 9.93
N PHE A 150 4.04 -40.91 10.60
CA PHE A 150 4.45 -40.46 11.92
C PHE A 150 4.40 -41.57 12.97
N MET A 151 3.38 -42.43 12.95
CA MET A 151 3.28 -43.56 13.89
C MET A 151 4.43 -44.55 13.74
N GLU A 152 5.00 -44.70 12.55
CA GLU A 152 6.11 -45.61 12.26
C GLU A 152 7.48 -44.93 12.33
N SER A 153 7.53 -43.60 12.53
CA SER A 153 8.76 -42.81 12.48
C SER A 153 9.67 -42.98 13.70
N GLU A 154 10.97 -42.70 13.51
CA GLU A 154 11.94 -42.67 14.61
C GLU A 154 11.73 -41.44 15.49
N GLU A 155 11.28 -40.33 14.91
CA GLU A 155 10.90 -39.11 15.63
C GLU A 155 9.86 -39.39 16.71
N ARG A 156 8.83 -40.19 16.40
CA ARG A 156 7.85 -40.62 17.40
C ARG A 156 8.45 -41.54 18.46
N LYS A 157 9.33 -42.47 18.08
CA LYS A 157 9.93 -43.44 19.02
C LYS A 157 10.86 -42.76 20.01
N ASN A 158 11.68 -41.83 19.53
CA ASN A 158 12.72 -41.16 20.31
C ASN A 158 12.24 -39.85 20.92
N MET A 159 11.12 -39.29 20.44
CA MET A 159 10.61 -37.96 20.82
C MET A 159 11.62 -36.82 20.57
N GLU A 160 12.50 -37.03 19.60
CA GLU A 160 13.55 -36.10 19.18
C GLU A 160 13.40 -35.75 17.71
N VAL A 161 13.78 -34.51 17.37
CA VAL A 161 13.77 -34.01 16.00
C VAL A 161 14.87 -34.73 15.20
N GLY A 162 14.47 -35.44 14.15
CA GLY A 162 15.35 -36.20 13.27
C GLY A 162 15.52 -35.56 11.90
N GLU A 163 16.31 -36.19 11.04
CA GLU A 163 16.52 -35.74 9.66
C GLU A 163 15.23 -35.75 8.83
N LYS A 164 14.22 -36.56 9.21
CA LYS A 164 12.93 -36.67 8.50
C LYS A 164 11.81 -35.88 9.16
N SER A 165 12.09 -35.13 10.23
CA SER A 165 11.13 -34.22 10.86
C SER A 165 10.59 -33.19 9.86
N PHE A 166 11.47 -32.64 9.00
CA PHE A 166 11.16 -31.55 8.08
C PHE A 166 11.62 -31.87 6.65
N LEU A 167 10.72 -32.41 5.82
CA LEU A 167 11.06 -32.78 4.44
C LEU A 167 11.06 -31.61 3.45
N CYS A 168 10.42 -30.50 3.80
CA CYS A 168 10.40 -29.28 3.01
C CYS A 168 10.27 -28.05 3.91
N GLN A 169 10.50 -26.87 3.34
CA GLN A 169 10.24 -25.61 4.04
C GLN A 169 8.72 -25.37 4.15
N PRO A 170 8.25 -24.71 5.22
CA PRO A 170 6.87 -24.28 5.37
C PRO A 170 6.31 -23.58 4.13
N LYS A 171 5.08 -23.90 3.73
CA LYS A 171 4.45 -23.33 2.53
C LYS A 171 3.89 -21.93 2.77
N TYR A 172 3.54 -21.62 4.01
CA TYR A 172 3.13 -20.31 4.47
C TYR A 172 3.44 -20.13 5.96
N ASP A 173 3.49 -18.87 6.40
CA ASP A 173 3.65 -18.50 7.80
C ASP A 173 2.33 -18.71 8.56
N ILE A 174 2.43 -19.13 9.82
CA ILE A 174 1.30 -19.20 10.75
C ILE A 174 0.80 -17.79 11.05
N VAL A 175 -0.52 -17.60 11.06
CA VAL A 175 -1.14 -16.31 11.38
C VAL A 175 -1.60 -16.33 12.83
N ASN A 176 -0.84 -15.65 13.70
CA ASN A 176 -1.29 -15.42 15.08
C ASN A 176 -2.39 -14.36 15.08
N GLN A 177 -3.57 -14.74 15.54
CA GLN A 177 -4.73 -13.84 15.63
C GLN A 177 -5.62 -14.23 16.80
N ASP A 178 -6.32 -13.25 17.34
CA ASP A 178 -7.27 -13.46 18.41
C ASP A 178 -8.51 -14.18 17.88
N ILE A 179 -8.96 -15.19 18.63
CA ILE A 179 -10.17 -15.97 18.32
C ILE A 179 -11.39 -15.38 19.02
N GLU A 180 -12.58 -15.67 18.49
CA GLU A 180 -13.84 -15.40 19.19
C GLU A 180 -14.21 -16.56 20.11
N GLU A 181 -15.01 -16.28 21.14
CA GLU A 181 -15.59 -17.35 21.94
C GLU A 181 -16.71 -18.06 21.16
N PRO A 182 -16.90 -19.38 21.34
CA PRO A 182 -18.05 -20.11 20.82
C PRO A 182 -19.36 -19.46 21.27
N GLN A 183 -20.33 -19.37 20.37
CA GLN A 183 -21.60 -18.69 20.62
C GLN A 183 -22.73 -19.72 20.70
N ASN A 184 -23.58 -19.64 21.71
CA ASN A 184 -24.79 -20.46 21.77
C ASN A 184 -25.75 -20.02 20.66
N LEU A 185 -26.04 -20.93 19.72
CA LEU A 185 -26.86 -20.61 18.55
C LEU A 185 -28.29 -20.19 18.95
N PHE A 186 -28.89 -20.87 19.93
CA PHE A 186 -30.26 -20.57 20.37
C PHE A 186 -30.34 -19.23 21.11
N GLU A 187 -29.35 -18.89 21.93
CA GLU A 187 -29.29 -17.57 22.57
C GLU A 187 -29.09 -16.45 21.54
N LEU A 188 -28.26 -16.69 20.53
CA LEU A 188 -28.04 -15.74 19.43
C LEU A 188 -29.34 -15.49 18.66
N ILE A 189 -30.09 -16.55 18.34
CA ILE A 189 -31.38 -16.42 17.67
C ILE A 189 -32.37 -15.68 18.57
N LYS A 190 -32.48 -16.04 19.86
CA LYS A 190 -33.36 -15.37 20.83
C LYS A 190 -33.04 -13.88 20.96
N LYS A 191 -31.76 -13.53 20.97
CA LYS A 191 -31.29 -12.14 21.02
C LYS A 191 -31.76 -11.32 19.81
N HIS A 192 -31.95 -11.95 18.65
CA HIS A 192 -32.37 -11.32 17.41
C HIS A 192 -33.81 -11.71 16.99
N GLU A 193 -34.63 -12.22 17.91
CA GLU A 193 -35.96 -12.75 17.62
C GLU A 193 -36.85 -11.71 16.92
N GLU A 194 -36.92 -10.49 17.44
CA GLU A 194 -37.71 -9.39 16.85
C GLU A 194 -37.22 -9.02 15.43
N ASP A 195 -35.91 -8.97 15.21
CA ASP A 195 -35.34 -8.66 13.90
C ASP A 195 -35.67 -9.76 12.88
N LEU A 196 -35.56 -11.03 13.29
CA LEU A 196 -35.87 -12.19 12.47
C LEU A 196 -37.38 -12.30 12.19
N GLU A 197 -38.26 -12.01 13.15
CA GLU A 197 -39.70 -11.99 12.91
C GLU A 197 -40.11 -10.91 11.89
N ASN A 198 -39.37 -9.80 11.85
CA ASN A 198 -39.53 -8.73 10.87
C ASN A 198 -38.84 -9.00 9.53
N GLY A 199 -38.29 -10.20 9.32
CA GLY A 199 -37.69 -10.63 8.05
C GLY A 199 -36.30 -10.05 7.77
N LYS A 200 -35.57 -9.61 8.81
CA LYS A 200 -34.18 -9.20 8.65
C LYS A 200 -33.24 -10.40 8.52
N GLU A 201 -32.06 -10.13 7.98
CA GLU A 201 -30.94 -11.07 7.91
C GLU A 201 -29.88 -10.68 8.93
N ILE A 202 -29.37 -11.66 9.68
CA ILE A 202 -28.34 -11.45 10.70
C ILE A 202 -27.06 -12.15 10.23
N VAL A 203 -25.99 -11.38 10.04
CA VAL A 203 -24.67 -11.93 9.71
C VAL A 203 -23.96 -12.33 11.00
N ILE A 204 -23.75 -13.63 11.20
CA ILE A 204 -23.00 -14.18 12.33
C ILE A 204 -21.49 -14.08 12.06
N TYR A 205 -21.07 -14.63 10.91
CA TYR A 205 -19.69 -14.61 10.44
C TYR A 205 -19.64 -14.05 9.01
N GLY A 206 -18.57 -13.33 8.69
CA GLY A 206 -18.37 -12.75 7.37
C GLY A 206 -17.31 -11.66 7.33
N LYS A 207 -17.22 -10.98 6.18
CA LYS A 207 -16.25 -9.89 5.98
C LYS A 207 -16.51 -8.73 6.96
N PRO A 208 -15.44 -8.06 7.43
CA PRO A 208 -14.06 -8.15 6.96
C PRO A 208 -13.21 -9.23 7.66
N LYS A 209 -13.75 -9.94 8.66
CA LYS A 209 -12.95 -10.84 9.50
C LYS A 209 -12.81 -12.23 8.89
N TYR A 210 -13.90 -12.76 8.35
CA TYR A 210 -13.96 -14.08 7.74
C TYR A 210 -14.32 -13.99 6.26
N ASN A 211 -13.77 -14.91 5.46
CA ASN A 211 -14.19 -15.10 4.08
C ASN A 211 -15.47 -15.94 3.99
N THR A 212 -15.69 -16.83 4.97
CA THR A 212 -16.93 -17.58 5.14
C THR A 212 -18.00 -16.67 5.70
N VAL A 213 -19.12 -16.62 4.99
CA VAL A 213 -20.33 -15.93 5.37
C VAL A 213 -21.28 -16.93 6.00
N VAL A 214 -21.69 -16.66 7.23
CA VAL A 214 -22.72 -17.40 7.97
C VAL A 214 -23.83 -16.43 8.36
N LYS A 215 -25.04 -16.64 7.84
CA LYS A 215 -26.20 -15.78 8.13
C LYS A 215 -27.35 -16.56 8.72
N LEU A 216 -28.20 -15.87 9.49
CA LEU A 216 -29.56 -16.27 9.84
C LEU A 216 -30.55 -15.46 9.00
N HIS A 217 -31.60 -16.11 8.54
CA HIS A 217 -32.70 -15.50 7.79
C HIS A 217 -34.00 -15.63 8.56
N GLY A 218 -34.69 -14.49 8.72
CA GLY A 218 -35.97 -14.37 9.38
C GLY A 218 -37.18 -14.72 8.51
N LYS A 219 -38.38 -14.43 9.01
CA LYS A 219 -39.65 -14.71 8.31
C LYS A 219 -39.78 -13.90 7.02
N GLY A 220 -40.32 -14.51 5.97
CA GLY A 220 -40.68 -13.83 4.73
C GLY A 220 -39.82 -14.24 3.53
N LEU A 221 -39.84 -13.41 2.49
CA LEU A 221 -39.21 -13.70 1.21
C LEU A 221 -37.79 -13.16 1.17
N HIS A 222 -36.82 -14.06 1.03
CA HIS A 222 -35.41 -13.74 0.83
C HIS A 222 -34.99 -14.08 -0.60
N THR A 223 -34.11 -13.26 -1.17
CA THR A 223 -33.55 -13.49 -2.50
C THR A 223 -32.04 -13.38 -2.43
N ILE A 224 -31.36 -14.52 -2.54
CA ILE A 224 -29.90 -14.60 -2.58
C ILE A 224 -29.47 -14.54 -4.03
N LYS A 225 -28.56 -13.59 -4.33
CA LYS A 225 -27.88 -13.53 -5.63
C LYS A 225 -26.51 -14.16 -5.46
N MET A 226 -26.26 -15.27 -6.13
CA MET A 226 -24.96 -15.93 -6.09
C MET A 226 -24.18 -15.59 -7.37
N ASN A 227 -22.88 -15.36 -7.23
CA ASN A 227 -22.00 -15.28 -8.39
C ASN A 227 -21.81 -16.67 -9.02
N GLN A 228 -21.60 -16.71 -10.35
CA GLN A 228 -21.38 -17.98 -11.07
C GLN A 228 -20.21 -18.76 -10.44
N LYS A 229 -20.37 -20.09 -10.31
CA LYS A 229 -19.47 -21.05 -9.62
C LYS A 229 -19.52 -21.10 -8.08
N ARG A 230 -20.56 -20.55 -7.45
CA ARG A 230 -20.76 -20.70 -5.99
C ARG A 230 -21.66 -21.88 -5.64
N GLU A 231 -21.40 -22.44 -4.47
CA GLU A 231 -22.25 -23.39 -3.77
C GLU A 231 -22.84 -22.70 -2.54
N LEU A 232 -24.11 -22.96 -2.27
CA LEU A 232 -24.86 -22.45 -1.14
C LEU A 232 -25.45 -23.63 -0.38
N ILE A 233 -25.22 -23.67 0.92
CA ILE A 233 -25.87 -24.60 1.84
C ILE A 233 -26.85 -23.82 2.69
N ILE A 234 -28.09 -24.32 2.74
CA ILE A 234 -29.18 -23.82 3.58
C ILE A 234 -29.53 -24.92 4.57
N TYR A 235 -29.32 -24.70 5.86
CA TYR A 235 -29.79 -25.61 6.90
C TYR A 235 -31.03 -25.04 7.59
N VAL A 236 -32.18 -25.70 7.41
CA VAL A 236 -33.46 -25.30 7.99
C VAL A 236 -33.53 -25.77 9.43
N LEU A 237 -33.14 -24.90 10.36
CA LEU A 237 -33.16 -25.24 11.79
C LEU A 237 -34.59 -25.48 12.29
N CYS A 238 -35.56 -24.76 11.73
CA CYS A 238 -36.92 -24.75 12.24
C CYS A 238 -37.89 -24.09 11.23
N GLY A 239 -39.10 -24.64 11.10
CA GLY A 239 -40.14 -24.19 10.17
C GLY A 239 -40.14 -24.91 8.82
N ASN A 240 -40.85 -24.33 7.85
CA ASN A 240 -40.88 -24.78 6.45
C ASN A 240 -40.35 -23.67 5.53
N ILE A 241 -39.64 -24.05 4.48
CA ILE A 241 -39.17 -23.14 3.45
C ILE A 241 -39.62 -23.60 2.08
N LYS A 242 -39.99 -22.64 1.23
CA LYS A 242 -40.30 -22.93 -0.19
C LYS A 242 -39.22 -22.33 -1.08
N ILE A 243 -38.56 -23.17 -1.89
CA ILE A 243 -37.59 -22.76 -2.91
C ILE A 243 -38.12 -23.19 -4.28
N GLY A 244 -38.49 -22.22 -5.11
CA GLY A 244 -39.21 -22.49 -6.37
C GLY A 244 -40.53 -23.21 -6.09
N ASP A 245 -40.74 -24.38 -6.70
CA ASP A 245 -41.94 -25.21 -6.53
C ASP A 245 -41.83 -26.26 -5.42
N LYS A 246 -40.65 -26.41 -4.79
CA LYS A 246 -40.41 -27.41 -3.75
C LYS A 246 -40.50 -26.80 -2.35
N GLU A 247 -41.11 -27.54 -1.43
CA GLU A 247 -41.17 -27.22 -0.01
C GLU A 247 -40.24 -28.16 0.77
N TYR A 248 -39.56 -27.59 1.77
CA TYR A 248 -38.63 -28.28 2.66
C TYR A 248 -39.01 -27.96 4.09
N GLN A 249 -38.67 -28.85 5.02
CA GLN A 249 -39.13 -28.82 6.40
C GLN A 249 -37.97 -28.68 7.38
N THR A 250 -38.31 -28.67 8.66
CA THR A 250 -37.35 -28.63 9.76
C THR A 250 -36.34 -29.77 9.65
N ASN A 251 -35.08 -29.43 9.93
CA ASN A 251 -33.90 -30.28 9.79
C ASN A 251 -33.46 -30.62 8.36
N ASP A 252 -34.09 -30.09 7.32
CA ASP A 252 -33.60 -30.26 5.96
C ASP A 252 -32.36 -29.39 5.71
N MET A 253 -31.31 -30.00 5.18
CA MET A 253 -30.12 -29.31 4.68
C MET A 253 -30.10 -29.38 3.17
N ILE A 254 -30.21 -28.22 2.54
CA ILE A 254 -30.40 -28.06 1.11
C ILE A 254 -29.11 -27.55 0.49
N ARG A 255 -28.70 -28.20 -0.59
CA ARG A 255 -27.51 -27.88 -1.36
C ARG A 255 -27.89 -27.26 -2.70
N ILE A 256 -27.40 -26.05 -2.97
CA ILE A 256 -27.70 -25.29 -4.18
C ILE A 256 -26.40 -24.95 -4.90
N ILE A 257 -26.32 -25.28 -6.19
CA ILE A 257 -25.14 -25.02 -7.01
C ILE A 257 -25.54 -24.33 -8.32
N ASN A 258 -24.69 -23.43 -8.81
CA ASN A 258 -24.79 -22.81 -10.14
C ASN A 258 -26.13 -22.09 -10.41
N GLU A 259 -26.77 -21.55 -9.38
CA GLU A 259 -27.95 -20.70 -9.52
C GLU A 259 -27.53 -19.24 -9.34
N THR A 260 -27.84 -18.36 -10.28
CA THR A 260 -27.49 -16.93 -10.17
C THR A 260 -28.37 -16.21 -9.15
N VAL A 261 -29.60 -16.67 -8.98
CA VAL A 261 -30.57 -16.12 -8.04
C VAL A 261 -31.40 -17.26 -7.48
N THR A 262 -31.44 -17.37 -6.16
CA THR A 262 -32.31 -18.29 -5.42
C THR A 262 -33.20 -17.46 -4.51
N SER A 263 -34.51 -17.58 -4.67
CA SER A 263 -35.48 -16.98 -3.77
C SER A 263 -36.14 -18.06 -2.92
N PHE A 264 -36.27 -17.80 -1.62
CA PHE A 264 -36.96 -18.69 -0.70
C PHE A 264 -37.87 -17.92 0.23
N ASN A 265 -39.03 -18.51 0.53
CA ASN A 265 -40.00 -17.94 1.44
C ASN A 265 -40.08 -18.78 2.71
N LEU A 266 -39.79 -18.16 3.85
CA LEU A 266 -39.92 -18.73 5.18
C LEU A 266 -41.35 -18.49 5.68
N SER A 267 -42.16 -19.55 5.66
CA SER A 267 -43.55 -19.53 6.14
C SER A 267 -43.66 -20.17 7.52
N THR A 268 -44.61 -19.68 8.32
CA THR A 268 -44.93 -20.20 9.66
C THR A 268 -45.36 -21.66 9.55
N ALA A 269 -44.57 -22.59 10.10
CA ALA A 269 -45.08 -23.91 10.47
C ALA A 269 -45.55 -23.85 11.93
N SER A 270 -46.73 -24.38 12.22
CA SER A 270 -47.31 -24.46 13.55
C SER A 270 -46.46 -25.38 14.42
N ILE A 271 -45.61 -24.84 15.30
CA ILE A 271 -44.75 -25.69 16.15
C ILE A 271 -45.52 -26.08 17.41
N GLN A 272 -45.96 -27.33 17.38
CA GLN A 272 -46.31 -28.09 18.55
C GLN A 272 -45.02 -28.72 19.09
N LYS A 273 -44.58 -28.29 20.29
CA LYS A 273 -43.70 -29.05 21.21
C LYS A 273 -42.40 -29.61 20.63
N MET A 274 -41.32 -28.83 20.66
CA MET A 274 -40.01 -29.36 21.09
C MET A 274 -39.21 -28.25 21.80
N LEU A 275 -38.93 -28.50 23.08
CA LEU A 275 -38.17 -27.70 24.05
C LEU A 275 -38.91 -26.48 24.65
N THR A 276 -39.05 -26.51 25.97
CA THR A 276 -39.83 -25.59 26.80
C THR A 276 -39.29 -24.16 26.78
N ASN A 277 -40.18 -23.20 26.46
CA ASN A 277 -40.06 -21.74 26.63
C ASN A 277 -39.50 -20.86 25.49
N VAL A 278 -39.52 -21.28 24.22
CA VAL A 278 -39.37 -20.29 23.13
C VAL A 278 -40.32 -20.57 21.97
N THR A 279 -41.04 -19.54 21.50
CA THR A 279 -42.27 -19.68 20.71
C THR A 279 -42.14 -19.41 19.22
N SER A 280 -40.98 -18.98 18.71
CA SER A 280 -40.84 -18.69 17.28
C SER A 280 -39.38 -18.69 16.87
N PHE A 281 -38.95 -19.66 16.05
CA PHE A 281 -37.63 -19.57 15.43
C PHE A 281 -37.68 -19.97 13.95
N TYR A 282 -37.27 -19.03 13.09
CA TYR A 282 -37.01 -19.19 11.67
C TYR A 282 -35.53 -18.96 11.47
N ASN A 283 -34.79 -19.97 11.03
CA ASN A 283 -33.36 -19.78 10.80
C ASN A 283 -32.86 -20.72 9.72
N VAL A 284 -32.30 -20.11 8.69
CA VAL A 284 -31.44 -20.75 7.70
C VAL A 284 -30.01 -20.38 8.04
N LEU A 285 -29.14 -21.34 8.35
CA LEU A 285 -27.70 -21.12 8.29
C LEU A 285 -27.29 -21.13 6.82
N HIS A 286 -26.86 -19.97 6.35
CA HIS A 286 -26.36 -19.75 5.00
C HIS A 286 -24.84 -19.82 5.01
N PHE A 287 -24.23 -20.78 4.32
CA PHE A 287 -22.79 -20.81 4.09
C PHE A 287 -22.46 -20.32 2.67
N GLU A 288 -21.68 -19.25 2.58
CA GLU A 288 -21.10 -18.77 1.32
C GLU A 288 -19.62 -18.43 1.55
N HIS A 289 -18.73 -19.00 0.74
CA HIS A 289 -17.34 -18.59 0.73
C HIS A 289 -17.14 -17.51 -0.33
N GLU A 290 -16.84 -16.28 0.08
CA GLU A 290 -16.55 -15.19 -0.85
C GLU A 290 -15.07 -15.19 -1.26
N GLU A 291 -14.69 -16.12 -2.13
CA GLU A 291 -13.46 -15.98 -2.88
C GLU A 291 -13.67 -15.13 -4.14
N GLU A 292 -12.77 -14.17 -4.35
CA GLU A 292 -12.47 -13.66 -5.69
C GLU A 292 -11.91 -14.84 -6.49
N ILE A 293 -12.80 -15.66 -7.07
CA ILE A 293 -12.43 -16.52 -8.18
C ILE A 293 -12.00 -15.55 -9.28
N LYS A 294 -10.70 -15.27 -9.37
CA LYS A 294 -10.11 -14.63 -10.56
C LYS A 294 -10.53 -15.49 -11.73
N LEU A 295 -11.55 -15.05 -12.45
CA LEU A 295 -12.00 -15.68 -13.68
C LEU A 295 -10.75 -15.84 -14.57
N PRO A 296 -10.59 -16.95 -15.32
CA PRO A 296 -9.44 -17.13 -16.19
C PRO A 296 -9.23 -15.92 -17.14
N ASN A 297 -10.30 -15.16 -17.46
CA ASN A 297 -10.23 -13.90 -18.20
C ASN A 297 -9.73 -12.68 -17.40
N GLU A 298 -9.99 -12.58 -16.10
CA GLU A 298 -9.36 -11.55 -15.24
C GLU A 298 -7.85 -11.78 -15.11
N SER A 299 -7.42 -13.04 -15.12
CA SER A 299 -6.00 -13.38 -15.17
C SER A 299 -5.33 -12.86 -16.45
N SER A 300 -6.04 -12.79 -17.58
CA SER A 300 -5.51 -12.26 -18.84
C SER A 300 -5.38 -10.75 -18.80
N ILE A 301 -6.41 -10.02 -18.32
CA ILE A 301 -6.36 -8.56 -18.19
C ILE A 301 -5.29 -8.16 -17.17
N GLN A 302 -5.21 -8.84 -16.03
CA GLN A 302 -4.21 -8.55 -15.01
C GLN A 302 -2.81 -8.96 -15.47
N ARG A 303 -2.65 -10.05 -16.23
CA ARG A 303 -1.37 -10.36 -16.91
C ARG A 303 -0.98 -9.30 -17.93
N VAL A 304 -1.88 -8.87 -18.79
CA VAL A 304 -1.63 -7.78 -19.75
C VAL A 304 -1.27 -6.49 -19.02
N PHE A 305 -2.00 -6.16 -17.94
CA PHE A 305 -1.70 -5.02 -17.08
C PHE A 305 -0.29 -5.15 -16.47
N THR A 306 0.05 -6.27 -15.83
CA THR A 306 1.39 -6.51 -15.27
C THR A 306 2.49 -6.49 -16.33
N ILE A 307 2.26 -7.03 -17.53
CA ILE A 307 3.19 -6.97 -18.67
C ILE A 307 3.39 -5.52 -19.11
N LEU A 308 2.31 -4.75 -19.27
CA LEU A 308 2.38 -3.33 -19.63
C LEU A 308 3.12 -2.53 -18.56
N LEU A 309 2.83 -2.76 -17.28
CA LEU A 309 3.52 -2.10 -16.17
C LEU A 309 5.01 -2.43 -16.15
N SER A 310 5.37 -3.69 -16.35
CA SER A 310 6.77 -4.14 -16.43
C SER A 310 7.49 -3.52 -17.62
N PHE A 311 6.82 -3.45 -18.79
CA PHE A 311 7.33 -2.77 -19.98
C PHE A 311 7.57 -1.27 -19.72
N TRP A 312 6.62 -0.58 -19.09
CA TRP A 312 6.76 0.84 -18.73
C TRP A 312 7.90 1.06 -17.73
N MET A 313 8.02 0.20 -16.72
CA MET A 313 9.12 0.23 -15.76
C MET A 313 10.48 0.03 -16.42
N LEU A 314 10.57 -0.90 -17.39
CA LEU A 314 11.77 -1.12 -18.19
C LEU A 314 12.11 0.12 -19.03
N MET A 315 11.12 0.75 -19.67
CA MET A 315 11.32 2.00 -20.42
C MET A 315 11.81 3.15 -19.53
N ILE A 316 11.23 3.30 -18.33
CA ILE A 316 11.68 4.29 -17.34
C ILE A 316 13.13 4.02 -16.93
N ALA A 317 13.49 2.75 -16.68
CA ALA A 317 14.84 2.37 -16.31
C ALA A 317 15.85 2.68 -17.44
N ILE A 318 15.54 2.32 -18.69
CA ILE A 318 16.42 2.57 -19.85
C ILE A 318 16.60 4.06 -20.08
N ILE A 319 15.50 4.81 -20.23
CA ILE A 319 15.56 6.26 -20.51
C ILE A 319 16.22 7.01 -19.33
N GLY A 320 15.87 6.62 -18.11
CA GLY A 320 16.44 7.17 -16.90
C GLY A 320 17.95 6.94 -16.80
N PHE A 321 18.40 5.70 -16.99
CA PHE A 321 19.81 5.33 -16.88
C PHE A 321 20.66 6.01 -17.97
N PHE A 322 20.31 5.81 -19.25
CA PHE A 322 21.09 6.36 -20.36
C PHE A 322 20.97 7.89 -20.46
N GLY A 323 19.78 8.45 -20.24
CA GLY A 323 19.55 9.89 -20.33
C GLY A 323 20.28 10.65 -19.22
N ASN A 324 20.16 10.22 -17.97
CA ASN A 324 20.88 10.88 -16.86
C ASN A 324 22.39 10.58 -16.94
N GLY A 325 22.79 9.40 -17.42
CA GLY A 325 24.19 9.08 -17.72
C GLY A 325 24.82 9.97 -18.81
N LEU A 326 24.05 10.33 -19.84
CA LEU A 326 24.49 11.27 -20.87
C LEU A 326 24.63 12.69 -20.33
N ILE A 327 23.65 13.16 -19.55
CA ILE A 327 23.72 14.46 -18.85
C ILE A 327 25.01 14.51 -18.01
N ALA A 328 25.21 13.50 -17.18
CA ALA A 328 26.39 13.30 -16.37
C ALA A 328 27.70 13.40 -17.17
N TYR A 329 27.80 12.62 -18.25
CA TYR A 329 28.97 12.59 -19.12
C TYR A 329 29.27 13.96 -19.74
N VAL A 330 28.26 14.63 -20.30
CA VAL A 330 28.40 15.95 -20.93
C VAL A 330 28.85 17.00 -19.92
N PHE A 331 28.26 17.02 -18.72
CA PHE A 331 28.65 17.98 -17.68
C PHE A 331 30.02 17.65 -17.06
N ALA A 332 30.40 16.37 -16.96
CA ALA A 332 31.73 15.95 -16.50
C ALA A 332 32.85 16.38 -17.46
N ARG A 333 32.57 16.47 -18.77
CA ARG A 333 33.55 16.91 -19.78
C ARG A 333 33.96 18.38 -19.65
N LYS A 334 33.14 19.21 -19.00
CA LYS A 334 33.53 20.59 -18.66
C LYS A 334 34.29 20.61 -17.33
N ASN A 335 35.59 20.93 -17.39
CA ASN A 335 36.51 20.93 -16.24
C ASN A 335 36.02 21.69 -14.99
N TYR A 336 35.13 22.67 -15.13
CA TYR A 336 34.57 23.44 -14.01
C TYR A 336 33.47 22.69 -13.21
N LEU A 337 32.81 21.67 -13.77
CA LEU A 337 31.68 20.95 -13.12
C LEU A 337 31.99 19.51 -12.73
N ARG A 338 33.20 19.03 -13.06
CA ARG A 338 33.64 17.63 -12.98
C ARG A 338 33.49 16.99 -11.59
N LYS A 339 33.64 17.77 -10.51
CA LYS A 339 33.49 17.27 -9.14
C LYS A 339 32.04 17.22 -8.65
N LYS A 340 31.15 18.11 -9.11
CA LYS A 340 29.80 18.24 -8.53
C LYS A 340 28.86 17.11 -8.95
N TYR A 341 28.98 16.65 -10.20
CA TYR A 341 28.08 15.62 -10.73
C TYR A 341 28.60 14.20 -10.51
N PHE A 342 29.92 14.00 -10.49
CA PHE A 342 30.54 12.67 -10.33
C PHE A 342 30.09 11.94 -9.05
N TYR A 343 30.12 12.61 -7.89
CA TYR A 343 29.68 12.01 -6.63
C TYR A 343 28.19 11.64 -6.62
N ILE A 344 27.33 12.46 -7.24
CA ILE A 344 25.89 12.22 -7.30
C ILE A 344 25.58 10.97 -8.13
N ILE A 345 26.34 10.74 -9.21
CA ILE A 345 26.16 9.57 -10.09
C ILE A 345 26.69 8.29 -9.45
N VAL A 346 27.88 8.35 -8.82
CA VAL A 346 28.49 7.20 -8.15
C VAL A 346 27.61 6.71 -7.00
N ILE A 347 27.02 7.62 -6.22
CA ILE A 347 26.04 7.28 -5.17
C ILE A 347 24.74 6.71 -5.79
N SER A 348 24.30 7.19 -6.95
CA SER A 348 23.06 6.70 -7.57
C SER A 348 23.20 5.30 -8.19
N ILE A 349 24.42 4.88 -8.55
CA ILE A 349 24.71 3.59 -9.19
C ILE A 349 25.08 2.50 -8.15
N LEU A 350 25.65 2.88 -7.00
CA LEU A 350 26.15 1.92 -6.00
C LEU A 350 25.10 1.27 -5.09
N TYR A 351 23.81 1.64 -5.16
CA TYR A 351 22.76 1.13 -4.25
C TYR A 351 21.68 0.26 -4.94
N ALA A 352 21.96 -0.30 -6.12
CA ALA A 352 20.97 -1.03 -6.92
C ALA A 352 20.90 -2.56 -6.65
N PHE A 353 21.58 -3.12 -5.64
CA PHE A 353 21.50 -4.55 -5.32
C PHE A 353 21.59 -4.79 -3.80
N GLY A 354 20.57 -5.45 -3.22
CA GLY A 354 20.58 -6.01 -1.86
C GLY A 354 19.53 -5.44 -0.90
N ILE A 355 18.66 -6.31 -0.36
CA ILE A 355 17.66 -6.10 0.72
C ILE A 355 16.62 -4.98 0.46
N CYS A 356 15.33 -5.36 0.44
CA CYS A 356 14.19 -4.48 0.16
C CYS A 356 14.23 -3.12 0.90
N THR A 357 14.67 -3.13 2.15
CA THR A 357 14.85 -1.96 3.01
C THR A 357 15.85 -0.96 2.44
N ILE A 358 17.04 -1.42 2.01
CA ILE A 358 18.09 -0.56 1.45
C ILE A 358 17.61 0.03 0.12
N HIS A 359 16.98 -0.79 -0.72
CA HIS A 359 16.44 -0.36 -1.99
C HIS A 359 15.35 0.72 -1.82
N ALA A 360 14.38 0.49 -0.93
CA ALA A 360 13.31 1.45 -0.65
C ALA A 360 13.85 2.74 -0.02
N PHE A 361 14.84 2.64 0.88
CA PHE A 361 15.53 3.78 1.46
C PHE A 361 16.28 4.60 0.41
N ALA A 362 17.03 3.94 -0.48
CA ALA A 362 17.78 4.60 -1.56
C ALA A 362 16.85 5.34 -2.52
N ILE A 363 15.76 4.70 -2.97
CA ILE A 363 14.75 5.34 -3.83
C ILE A 363 14.12 6.54 -3.13
N SER A 364 13.73 6.39 -1.85
CA SER A 364 13.14 7.47 -1.07
C SER A 364 14.09 8.65 -0.94
N THR A 365 15.36 8.38 -0.61
CA THR A 365 16.41 9.39 -0.42
C THR A 365 16.74 10.11 -1.72
N LEU A 366 16.84 9.42 -2.85
CA LEU A 366 17.07 10.06 -4.15
C LEU A 366 15.89 10.96 -4.56
N SER A 367 14.66 10.50 -4.32
CA SER A 367 13.44 11.22 -4.67
C SER A 367 13.26 12.49 -3.82
N VAL A 368 13.31 12.34 -2.50
CA VAL A 368 13.23 13.47 -1.55
C VAL A 368 14.45 14.39 -1.69
N GLY A 369 15.62 13.83 -1.95
CA GLY A 369 16.84 14.58 -2.27
C GLY A 369 16.69 15.46 -3.51
N GLY A 370 16.02 14.96 -4.55
CA GLY A 370 15.73 15.71 -5.76
C GLY A 370 14.92 16.98 -5.49
N ILE A 371 13.83 16.87 -4.73
CA ILE A 371 12.98 18.03 -4.41
C ILE A 371 13.66 19.02 -3.47
N HIS A 372 14.37 18.55 -2.44
CA HIS A 372 15.12 19.44 -1.53
C HIS A 372 16.20 20.24 -2.29
N GLN A 373 16.89 19.60 -3.25
CA GLN A 373 17.84 20.30 -4.11
C GLN A 373 17.16 21.32 -5.03
N LEU A 374 15.99 21.01 -5.59
CA LEU A 374 15.20 21.96 -6.38
C LEU A 374 14.69 23.14 -5.53
N THR A 375 14.39 22.90 -4.24
CA THR A 375 14.04 23.96 -3.27
C THR A 375 15.18 24.93 -3.07
N VAL A 376 16.38 24.41 -2.75
CA VAL A 376 17.58 25.25 -2.58
C VAL A 376 17.93 25.98 -3.88
N LEU A 377 17.87 25.31 -5.03
CA LEU A 377 18.13 25.93 -6.33
C LEU A 377 17.13 27.07 -6.63
N SER A 378 15.84 26.86 -6.35
CA SER A 378 14.80 27.89 -6.57
C SER A 378 15.03 29.10 -5.67
N PHE A 379 15.36 28.87 -4.39
CA PHE A 379 15.66 29.93 -3.45
C PHE A 379 16.94 30.70 -3.81
N GLU A 380 18.01 30.01 -4.22
CA GLU A 380 19.24 30.63 -4.72
C GLU A 380 18.93 31.53 -5.93
N ARG A 381 18.07 31.08 -6.86
CA ARG A 381 17.65 31.92 -8.00
C ARG A 381 16.86 33.13 -7.57
N PHE A 382 15.98 32.98 -6.59
CA PHE A 382 15.26 34.13 -6.04
C PHE A 382 16.22 35.18 -5.49
N ILE A 383 17.21 34.77 -4.69
CA ILE A 383 18.27 35.67 -4.18
C ILE A 383 19.07 36.27 -5.32
N GLY A 384 19.49 35.46 -6.31
CA GLY A 384 20.28 35.93 -7.46
C GLY A 384 19.55 36.93 -8.37
N VAL A 385 18.23 36.81 -8.46
CA VAL A 385 17.38 37.76 -9.20
C VAL A 385 17.16 39.02 -8.35
N LYS A 386 16.67 38.89 -7.12
CA LYS A 386 16.29 40.03 -6.28
C LYS A 386 17.49 40.81 -5.74
N TYR A 387 18.57 40.13 -5.37
CA TYR A 387 19.75 40.68 -4.73
C TYR A 387 21.05 40.24 -5.46
N PRO A 388 21.28 40.71 -6.71
CA PRO A 388 22.40 40.25 -7.52
C PRO A 388 23.76 40.52 -6.86
N PHE A 389 23.92 41.65 -6.16
CA PHE A 389 25.16 42.00 -5.46
C PHE A 389 25.46 41.07 -4.27
N ILE A 390 24.43 40.61 -3.56
CA ILE A 390 24.58 39.64 -2.47
C ILE A 390 24.95 38.28 -3.07
N SER A 391 24.26 37.87 -4.12
CA SER A 391 24.52 36.60 -4.81
C SER A 391 25.93 36.52 -5.41
N MET A 392 26.46 37.63 -5.93
CA MET A 392 27.84 37.73 -6.44
C MET A 392 28.88 37.67 -5.32
N LYS A 393 28.59 38.21 -4.13
CA LYS A 393 29.49 38.18 -2.96
C LYS A 393 29.39 36.87 -2.16
N LEU A 394 28.38 36.04 -2.42
CA LEU A 394 28.17 34.82 -1.68
C LEU A 394 29.31 33.83 -1.96
N ALA A 395 30.12 33.57 -0.94
CA ALA A 395 31.26 32.66 -1.05
C ALA A 395 30.80 31.25 -1.46
N LEU A 396 31.65 30.54 -2.22
CA LEU A 396 31.41 29.13 -2.58
C LEU A 396 31.12 28.26 -1.35
N ARG A 397 31.76 28.57 -0.21
CA ARG A 397 31.54 27.92 1.09
C ARG A 397 30.07 27.98 1.53
N THR A 398 29.41 29.13 1.38
CA THR A 398 28.00 29.29 1.75
C THR A 398 27.07 28.49 0.83
N LYS A 399 27.41 28.39 -0.46
CA LYS A 399 26.64 27.54 -1.39
C LYS A 399 26.79 26.05 -1.06
N ILE A 400 27.98 25.62 -0.67
CA ILE A 400 28.22 24.25 -0.19
C ILE A 400 27.42 23.99 1.08
N PHE A 401 27.36 24.95 2.01
CA PHE A 401 26.55 24.83 3.23
C PHE A 401 25.06 24.61 2.93
N PHE A 402 24.48 25.35 1.98
CA PHE A 402 23.09 25.11 1.55
C PHE A 402 22.88 23.72 0.95
N VAL A 403 23.85 23.21 0.19
CA VAL A 403 23.77 21.86 -0.38
C VAL A 403 23.84 20.80 0.72
N ILE A 404 24.77 20.94 1.68
CA ILE A 404 24.88 20.04 2.83
C ILE A 404 23.58 20.07 3.65
N GLY A 405 23.04 21.26 3.92
CA GLY A 405 21.76 21.41 4.61
C GLY A 405 20.60 20.69 3.91
N ALA A 406 20.55 20.74 2.57
CA ALA A 406 19.55 19.99 1.81
C ALA A 406 19.72 18.47 1.95
N PHE A 407 20.94 17.95 1.88
CA PHE A 407 21.22 16.53 2.08
C PHE A 407 20.87 16.06 3.50
N THR A 408 21.25 16.85 4.50
CA THR A 408 20.90 16.58 5.90
C THR A 408 19.38 16.56 6.08
N TRP A 409 18.65 17.53 5.53
CA TRP A 409 17.19 17.56 5.56
C TRP A 409 16.57 16.31 4.88
N THR A 410 17.14 15.86 3.77
CA THR A 410 16.70 14.61 3.11
C THR A 410 16.88 13.40 4.03
N LEU A 411 18.05 13.23 4.64
CA LEU A 411 18.31 12.10 5.53
C LEU A 411 17.40 12.11 6.75
N PHE A 412 17.17 13.26 7.38
CA PHE A 412 16.19 13.38 8.47
C PHE A 412 14.77 13.00 8.04
N THR A 413 14.44 13.24 6.76
CA THR A 413 13.12 12.93 6.23
C THR A 413 12.95 11.44 5.89
N THR A 414 13.99 10.77 5.36
CA THR A 414 13.89 9.40 4.80
C THR A 414 14.50 8.30 5.67
N ALA A 415 15.42 8.62 6.58
CA ALA A 415 16.02 7.63 7.45
C ALA A 415 15.14 7.10 8.61
N PRO A 416 14.10 7.80 9.13
CA PRO A 416 13.36 7.32 10.31
C PRO A 416 12.83 5.86 10.26
N PRO A 417 12.37 5.31 9.11
CA PRO A 417 11.97 3.90 9.02
C PRO A 417 13.11 2.90 9.22
N LEU A 418 14.37 3.32 9.07
CA LEU A 418 15.53 2.50 9.41
C LEU A 418 15.72 2.37 10.94
N PHE A 419 15.17 3.31 11.70
CA PHE A 419 15.26 3.37 13.17
C PHE A 419 13.93 3.02 13.87
N GLY A 420 12.99 2.39 13.16
CA GLY A 420 11.73 1.89 13.70
C GLY A 420 10.55 2.86 13.68
N TRP A 421 10.73 4.09 13.21
CA TRP A 421 9.59 4.99 12.97
C TRP A 421 8.99 4.71 11.59
N SER A 422 8.01 3.81 11.55
CA SER A 422 7.55 3.09 10.35
C SER A 422 8.58 2.07 9.85
N ARG A 423 8.32 1.44 8.70
CA ARG A 423 9.15 0.36 8.13
C ARG A 423 9.16 0.44 6.61
N TYR A 424 10.24 -0.02 5.99
CA TYR A 424 10.28 -0.32 4.56
C TYR A 424 9.90 -1.78 4.33
N LYS A 425 8.88 -2.04 3.50
CA LYS A 425 8.33 -3.38 3.24
C LYS A 425 8.00 -3.56 1.75
N VAL A 426 7.92 -4.82 1.31
CA VAL A 426 7.26 -5.20 0.06
C VAL A 426 5.75 -4.95 0.18
N LEU A 427 5.18 -4.17 -0.74
CA LEU A 427 3.76 -3.79 -0.69
C LEU A 427 2.81 -4.92 -1.13
N ASP A 428 3.27 -5.79 -2.02
CA ASP A 428 2.52 -6.90 -2.59
C ASP A 428 3.50 -8.04 -2.93
N ASP A 429 3.21 -9.24 -2.43
CA ASP A 429 4.05 -10.43 -2.59
C ASP A 429 4.22 -10.81 -4.08
N SER A 430 3.30 -10.38 -4.95
CA SER A 430 3.33 -10.68 -6.39
C SER A 430 4.24 -9.78 -7.23
N LEU A 431 4.61 -8.58 -6.74
CA LEU A 431 5.32 -7.56 -7.53
C LEU A 431 6.70 -7.16 -6.97
N HIS A 432 7.12 -7.75 -5.85
CA HIS A 432 8.39 -7.43 -5.15
C HIS A 432 8.67 -5.91 -5.07
N TYR A 433 7.62 -5.11 -4.85
CA TYR A 433 7.70 -3.65 -4.84
C TYR A 433 8.03 -3.12 -3.44
N CYS A 434 9.25 -2.62 -3.26
CA CYS A 434 9.76 -2.13 -1.98
C CYS A 434 9.48 -0.64 -1.75
N VAL A 435 8.79 -0.30 -0.66
CA VAL A 435 8.41 1.07 -0.31
C VAL A 435 8.19 1.23 1.20
N PHE A 436 8.02 2.46 1.70
CA PHE A 436 7.61 2.66 3.10
C PHE A 436 6.19 2.14 3.30
N ASP A 437 5.92 1.53 4.45
CA ASP A 437 4.64 0.88 4.75
C ASP A 437 3.54 1.90 5.04
N TYR A 438 2.91 2.39 3.97
CA TYR A 438 1.77 3.30 4.06
C TYR A 438 0.41 2.60 4.17
N LEU A 439 0.38 1.26 4.15
CA LEU A 439 -0.82 0.46 4.38
C LEU A 439 -1.01 0.13 5.86
N SER A 440 0.06 0.21 6.67
CA SER A 440 0.00 0.04 8.11
C SER A 440 -1.00 0.99 8.77
N LYS A 441 -1.95 0.42 9.53
CA LYS A 441 -2.91 1.16 10.35
C LYS A 441 -2.34 1.62 11.69
N GLU A 442 -1.10 1.25 12.01
CA GLU A 442 -0.42 1.65 13.23
C GLU A 442 -0.30 3.17 13.33
N ARG A 443 -0.47 3.70 14.55
CA ARG A 443 -0.41 5.15 14.79
C ARG A 443 0.96 5.74 14.44
N LEU A 444 2.05 5.03 14.77
CA LEU A 444 3.42 5.49 14.50
C LEU A 444 3.68 5.61 12.98
N SER A 445 3.26 4.61 12.20
CA SER A 445 3.36 4.62 10.74
C SER A 445 2.56 5.76 10.12
N ARG A 446 1.31 5.97 10.56
CA ARG A 446 0.47 7.10 10.09
C ARG A 446 1.08 8.46 10.36
N LEU A 447 1.67 8.66 11.55
CA LEU A 447 2.38 9.89 11.89
C LEU A 447 3.62 10.12 11.03
N TYR A 448 4.39 9.06 10.74
CA TYR A 448 5.54 9.15 9.84
C TYR A 448 5.13 9.53 8.41
N ILE A 449 4.04 8.94 7.89
CA ILE A 449 3.52 9.24 6.55
C ILE A 449 3.11 10.71 6.44
N LEU A 450 2.44 11.24 7.48
CA LEU A 450 2.09 12.66 7.55
C LEU A 450 3.34 13.57 7.62
N TYR A 451 4.32 13.18 8.45
CA TYR A 451 5.61 13.86 8.55
C TYR A 451 6.34 13.91 7.20
N LEU A 452 6.36 12.79 6.47
CA LEU A 452 6.94 12.66 5.14
C LEU A 452 6.21 13.55 4.13
N PHE A 453 4.88 13.58 4.14
CA PHE A 453 4.10 14.46 3.26
C PHE A 453 4.41 15.94 3.48
N ILE A 454 4.50 16.37 4.74
CA ILE A 454 4.77 17.77 5.07
C ILE A 454 6.19 18.16 4.63
N ASN A 455 7.20 17.33 4.98
CA ASN A 455 8.61 17.65 4.74
C ASN A 455 9.05 17.42 3.30
N ALA A 456 8.58 16.37 2.64
CA ALA A 456 9.01 16.02 1.29
C ALA A 456 8.13 16.63 0.18
N TYR A 457 6.95 17.18 0.52
CA TYR A 457 6.01 17.69 -0.48
C TYR A 457 5.55 19.13 -0.18
N ILE A 458 4.86 19.35 0.94
CA ILE A 458 4.23 20.65 1.24
C ILE A 458 5.25 21.77 1.43
N ILE A 459 6.20 21.62 2.35
CA ILE A 459 7.22 22.64 2.65
C ILE A 459 8.07 22.97 1.40
N PRO A 460 8.63 21.97 0.67
CA PRO A 460 9.36 22.23 -0.56
C PRO A 460 8.56 23.00 -1.60
N LEU A 461 7.30 22.61 -1.85
CA LEU A 461 6.45 23.26 -2.85
C LEU A 461 6.08 24.70 -2.47
N ILE A 462 5.85 24.99 -1.19
CA ILE A 462 5.61 26.36 -0.72
C ILE A 462 6.84 27.24 -0.98
N ILE A 463 8.04 26.78 -0.61
CA ILE A 463 9.29 27.55 -0.80
C ILE A 463 9.58 27.76 -2.30
N ILE A 464 9.41 26.71 -3.11
CA ILE A 464 9.60 26.77 -4.56
C ILE A 464 8.58 27.72 -5.19
N GLY A 465 7.30 27.60 -4.84
CA GLY A 465 6.21 28.43 -5.34
C GLY A 465 6.44 29.90 -5.00
N PHE A 466 6.77 30.20 -3.74
CA PHE A 466 7.13 31.54 -3.29
C PHE A 466 8.32 32.10 -4.05
N SER A 467 9.40 31.32 -4.19
CA SER A 467 10.62 31.74 -4.89
C SER A 467 10.33 32.07 -6.37
N ASN A 468 9.63 31.19 -7.08
CA ASN A 468 9.28 31.39 -8.48
C ASN A 468 8.30 32.57 -8.68
N TYR A 469 7.31 32.72 -7.80
CA TYR A 469 6.40 33.86 -7.81
C TYR A 469 7.16 35.18 -7.63
N LYS A 470 8.07 35.25 -6.66
CA LYS A 470 8.88 36.45 -6.44
C LYS A 470 9.86 36.71 -7.58
N ILE A 471 10.44 35.67 -8.20
CA ILE A 471 11.26 35.82 -9.41
C ILE A 471 10.41 36.42 -10.54
N PHE A 472 9.22 35.88 -10.80
CA PHE A 472 8.31 36.38 -11.84
C PHE A 472 7.98 37.86 -11.63
N LEU A 473 7.51 38.24 -10.44
CA LEU A 473 7.20 39.63 -10.10
C LEU A 473 8.40 40.56 -10.30
N THR A 474 9.56 40.13 -9.80
CA THR A 474 10.79 40.91 -9.86
C THR A 474 11.25 41.10 -11.31
N THR A 475 11.11 40.07 -12.16
CA THR A 475 11.48 40.16 -13.59
C THR A 475 10.55 41.02 -14.43
N LYS A 476 9.28 41.22 -14.02
CA LYS A 476 8.32 42.10 -14.71
C LYS A 476 8.72 43.58 -14.60
N GLY A 477 9.36 43.99 -13.49
CA GLY A 477 9.80 45.38 -13.24
C GLY A 477 11.28 45.69 -13.52
N MET A 478 12.13 44.67 -13.68
CA MET A 478 13.58 44.83 -13.48
C MET A 478 14.36 45.61 -14.55
N ILE A 479 13.89 45.73 -15.78
CA ILE A 479 14.65 46.44 -16.82
C ILE A 479 14.67 47.95 -16.56
N LYS A 480 13.56 48.51 -16.05
CA LYS A 480 13.44 49.95 -15.76
C LYS A 480 14.16 50.32 -14.45
N THR A 481 13.96 49.54 -13.39
CA THR A 481 14.53 49.84 -12.07
C THR A 481 16.05 49.66 -12.03
N ARG A 482 16.60 48.60 -12.64
CA ARG A 482 18.07 48.36 -12.61
C ARG A 482 18.85 49.39 -13.41
N LYS A 483 18.30 49.91 -14.52
CA LYS A 483 18.89 51.04 -15.23
C LYS A 483 18.99 52.24 -14.31
N SER A 484 17.87 52.63 -13.69
CA SER A 484 17.80 53.77 -12.75
C SER A 484 18.80 53.66 -11.60
N ASP A 485 18.86 52.53 -10.90
CA ASP A 485 19.74 52.35 -9.74
C ASP A 485 21.24 52.43 -10.10
N ILE A 486 21.63 51.94 -11.28
CA ILE A 486 23.02 51.95 -11.72
C ILE A 486 23.43 53.34 -12.19
N TYR A 487 22.58 54.02 -12.97
CA TYR A 487 22.79 55.43 -13.32
C TYR A 487 22.92 56.28 -12.05
N LYS A 488 22.06 56.05 -11.06
CA LYS A 488 22.12 56.74 -9.76
C LYS A 488 23.45 56.50 -9.04
N ARG A 489 23.95 55.26 -9.00
CA ARG A 489 25.26 54.94 -8.36
C ARG A 489 26.46 55.47 -9.11
N GLN A 490 26.45 55.41 -10.45
CA GLN A 490 27.54 55.96 -11.26
C GLN A 490 27.60 57.48 -11.13
N PHE A 491 26.44 58.14 -11.13
CA PHE A 491 26.29 59.56 -10.82
C PHE A 491 26.87 59.89 -9.43
N TYR A 492 26.49 59.15 -8.38
CA TYR A 492 27.09 59.32 -7.05
C TYR A 492 28.61 59.08 -7.03
N SER A 493 29.13 58.09 -7.76
CA SER A 493 30.57 57.81 -7.79
C SER A 493 31.36 58.90 -8.51
N LYS A 494 30.86 59.42 -9.64
CA LYS A 494 31.49 60.54 -10.38
C LYS A 494 31.48 61.81 -9.52
N ILE A 495 30.38 62.07 -8.81
CA ILE A 495 30.28 63.21 -7.87
C ILE A 495 31.24 63.05 -6.69
N SER A 496 31.36 61.85 -6.09
CA SER A 496 32.29 61.61 -4.99
C SER A 496 33.76 61.77 -5.40
N LYS A 497 34.10 61.45 -6.66
CA LYS A 497 35.45 61.65 -7.22
C LYS A 497 35.71 63.10 -7.62
N SER A 498 34.67 63.88 -7.90
CA SER A 498 34.73 65.31 -8.26
C SER A 498 34.73 66.23 -7.02
N SER A 499 34.97 65.69 -5.83
CA SER A 499 34.96 66.35 -4.51
C SER A 499 35.93 67.55 -4.35
N ASN A 500 36.69 67.92 -5.38
CA ASN A 500 37.53 69.12 -5.38
C ASN A 500 36.84 70.36 -5.97
N ASN A 501 35.58 70.27 -6.40
CA ASN A 501 34.88 71.37 -7.06
C ASN A 501 33.84 72.02 -6.12
N SER A 502 34.12 73.25 -5.67
CA SER A 502 33.32 73.98 -4.66
C SER A 502 31.87 74.23 -5.10
N GLU A 503 31.60 74.33 -6.40
CA GLU A 503 30.27 74.53 -6.96
C GLU A 503 29.40 73.27 -6.87
N ILE A 504 29.97 72.09 -7.13
CA ILE A 504 29.28 70.79 -7.07
C ILE A 504 28.89 70.47 -5.63
N SER A 505 29.75 70.82 -4.66
CA SER A 505 29.44 70.65 -3.24
C SER A 505 28.32 71.60 -2.76
N ARG A 506 28.27 72.85 -3.25
CA ARG A 506 27.17 73.79 -2.94
C ARG A 506 25.84 73.34 -3.55
N PHE A 507 25.86 72.87 -4.79
CA PHE A 507 24.67 72.32 -5.45
C PHE A 507 24.13 71.10 -4.71
N TYR A 508 25.01 70.19 -4.26
CA TYR A 508 24.64 69.04 -3.44
C TYR A 508 23.95 69.44 -2.13
N SER A 509 24.48 70.43 -1.42
CA SER A 509 23.87 70.92 -0.17
C SER A 509 22.48 71.52 -0.37
N ARG A 510 22.20 72.06 -1.57
CA ARG A 510 20.90 72.57 -1.99
C ARG A 510 19.92 71.44 -2.33
N VAL A 511 20.37 70.42 -3.05
CA VAL A 511 19.54 69.29 -3.49
C VAL A 511 19.28 68.28 -2.37
N SER A 512 20.18 68.13 -1.39
CA SER A 512 19.98 67.23 -0.25
C SER A 512 19.04 67.77 0.81
N LYS A 513 18.78 69.09 0.81
CA LYS A 513 17.93 69.79 1.79
C LYS A 513 16.54 70.12 1.26
N SER A 514 16.29 70.00 -0.05
CA SER A 514 14.97 70.22 -0.62
C SER A 514 14.14 68.94 -0.60
N SER A 515 12.88 69.03 -0.16
CA SER A 515 11.89 68.01 -0.52
C SER A 515 11.82 67.98 -2.05
N ILE A 516 11.75 66.78 -2.62
CA ILE A 516 11.81 66.55 -4.07
C ILE A 516 10.55 67.16 -4.73
N ASN A 517 10.58 68.46 -5.00
CA ASN A 517 9.61 69.15 -5.86
C ASN A 517 9.93 68.85 -7.34
N SER A 518 8.93 69.03 -8.21
CA SER A 518 9.01 68.79 -9.65
C SER A 518 10.22 69.44 -10.32
N ASP A 519 10.61 70.62 -9.85
CA ASP A 519 11.64 71.45 -10.50
C ASP A 519 13.05 70.87 -10.30
N VAL A 520 13.33 70.33 -9.11
CA VAL A 520 14.60 69.66 -8.77
C VAL A 520 14.76 68.35 -9.55
N LYS A 521 13.65 67.65 -9.83
CA LYS A 521 13.66 66.46 -10.71
C LYS A 521 14.06 66.80 -12.14
N THR A 522 13.60 67.94 -12.64
CA THR A 522 13.91 68.42 -14.00
C THR A 522 15.37 68.83 -14.11
N GLU A 523 15.92 69.55 -13.13
CA GLU A 523 17.36 69.88 -13.09
C GLU A 523 18.24 68.63 -12.97
N LEU A 524 17.89 67.66 -12.12
CA LEU A 524 18.59 66.37 -12.02
C LEU A 524 18.52 65.56 -13.32
N TYR A 525 17.41 65.67 -14.06
CA TYR A 525 17.22 65.00 -15.35
C TYR A 525 18.09 65.62 -16.44
N GLU A 526 18.16 66.95 -16.50
CA GLU A 526 19.01 67.67 -17.45
C GLU A 526 20.51 67.51 -17.12
N LEU A 527 20.90 67.55 -15.83
CA LEU A 527 22.28 67.25 -15.42
C LEU A 527 22.67 65.80 -15.76
N GLY A 528 21.72 64.87 -15.62
CA GLY A 528 21.87 63.46 -16.02
C GLY A 528 22.09 63.28 -17.52
N LYS A 529 21.41 64.05 -18.37
CA LYS A 529 21.64 64.07 -19.83
C LYS A 529 23.02 64.62 -20.18
N VAL A 530 23.45 65.71 -19.54
CA VAL A 530 24.75 66.34 -19.81
C VAL A 530 25.91 65.42 -19.37
N CYS A 531 25.80 64.74 -18.23
CA CYS A 531 26.82 63.78 -17.77
C CYS A 531 26.79 62.44 -18.53
N ALA A 532 25.68 62.07 -19.17
CA ALA A 532 25.58 60.88 -20.03
C ALA A 532 26.39 61.00 -21.32
N ASN A 533 26.75 62.23 -21.74
CA ASN A 533 27.58 62.49 -22.92
C ASN A 533 29.10 62.34 -22.67
N SER A 534 29.52 61.80 -21.52
CA SER A 534 30.95 61.65 -21.15
C SER A 534 31.35 60.17 -20.98
N ASP A 535 31.91 59.60 -22.07
CA ASP A 535 32.82 58.44 -22.15
C ASP A 535 32.52 57.20 -21.30
N PHE A 536 31.29 56.68 -21.34
CA PHE A 536 31.02 55.29 -20.93
C PHE A 536 30.26 54.57 -22.04
N ASN A 537 30.72 53.37 -22.39
CA ASN A 537 30.11 52.51 -23.39
C ASN A 537 28.79 51.92 -22.83
N ASP A 538 27.79 52.79 -22.64
CA ASP A 538 26.47 52.53 -22.06
C ASP A 538 25.75 51.38 -22.77
N GLN A 539 26.02 51.22 -24.08
CA GLN A 539 25.57 50.09 -24.88
C GLN A 539 26.16 48.76 -24.40
N GLN A 540 27.46 48.66 -24.16
CA GLN A 540 28.12 47.39 -23.79
C GLN A 540 27.67 46.92 -22.41
N PHE A 541 27.54 47.85 -21.45
CA PHE A 541 27.04 47.54 -20.12
C PHE A 541 25.55 47.16 -20.13
N CYS A 542 24.72 47.91 -20.88
CA CYS A 542 23.31 47.54 -21.08
C CYS A 542 23.17 46.16 -21.74
N GLN A 543 24.01 45.84 -22.73
CA GLN A 543 24.03 44.52 -23.37
C GLN A 543 24.39 43.42 -22.36
N LEU A 544 25.44 43.60 -21.55
CA LEU A 544 25.81 42.63 -20.51
C LEU A 544 24.67 42.39 -19.51
N LEU A 545 23.97 43.45 -19.11
CA LEU A 545 22.85 43.37 -18.17
C LEU A 545 21.63 42.67 -18.79
N LEU A 546 21.36 42.91 -20.08
CA LEU A 546 20.32 42.22 -20.85
C LEU A 546 20.66 40.73 -21.02
N ILE A 547 21.92 40.40 -21.34
CA ILE A 547 22.41 39.01 -21.45
C ILE A 547 22.25 38.30 -20.09
N TYR A 548 22.70 38.93 -19.00
CA TYR A 548 22.54 38.38 -17.66
C TYR A 548 21.07 38.14 -17.30
N ASN A 549 20.19 39.11 -17.55
CA ASN A 549 18.77 38.99 -17.25
C ASN A 549 18.08 37.90 -18.11
N LYS A 550 18.46 37.80 -19.40
CA LYS A 550 18.01 36.75 -20.31
C LYS A 550 18.43 35.36 -19.80
N GLN A 551 19.67 35.23 -19.33
CA GLN A 551 20.18 33.99 -18.75
C GLN A 551 19.43 33.61 -17.47
N GLN A 552 19.19 34.55 -16.56
CA GLN A 552 18.43 34.30 -15.33
C GLN A 552 16.98 33.88 -15.64
N LYS A 553 16.30 34.55 -16.58
CA LYS A 553 14.96 34.16 -17.04
C LYS A 553 14.93 32.75 -17.61
N LYS A 554 15.96 32.39 -18.38
CA LYS A 554 16.08 31.03 -18.94
C LYS A 554 16.24 30.00 -17.82
N CYS A 555 17.10 30.24 -16.84
CA CYS A 555 17.28 29.36 -15.69
C CYS A 555 16.00 29.21 -14.85
N ALA A 556 15.30 30.31 -14.57
CA ALA A 556 14.02 30.27 -13.84
C ALA A 556 12.96 29.46 -14.59
N ARG A 557 12.91 29.59 -15.93
CA ARG A 557 12.01 28.80 -16.77
C ARG A 557 12.33 27.30 -16.71
N VAL A 558 13.61 26.92 -16.75
CA VAL A 558 14.02 25.51 -16.58
C VAL A 558 13.55 24.96 -15.24
N ILE A 559 13.76 25.71 -14.15
CA ILE A 559 13.31 25.31 -12.80
C ILE A 559 11.79 25.15 -12.76
N PHE A 560 11.03 26.07 -13.36
CA PHE A 560 9.58 25.97 -13.44
C PHE A 560 9.13 24.65 -14.07
N TYR A 561 9.76 24.23 -15.17
CA TYR A 561 9.45 22.93 -15.79
C TYR A 561 9.90 21.74 -14.94
N CYS A 562 11.08 21.79 -14.31
CA CYS A 562 11.54 20.75 -13.38
C CYS A 562 10.57 20.56 -12.19
N VAL A 563 10.00 21.66 -11.69
CA VAL A 563 9.02 21.63 -10.60
C VAL A 563 7.67 21.12 -11.10
N GLY A 564 7.20 21.61 -12.25
CA GLY A 564 5.96 21.13 -12.87
C GLY A 564 6.00 19.62 -13.14
N SER A 565 7.13 19.11 -13.66
CA SER A 565 7.32 17.68 -13.88
C SER A 565 7.35 16.88 -12.58
N PHE A 566 7.94 17.43 -11.51
CA PHE A 566 7.90 16.80 -10.19
C PHE A 566 6.46 16.69 -9.68
N ILE A 567 5.69 17.78 -9.73
CA ILE A 567 4.28 17.81 -9.30
C ILE A 567 3.47 16.79 -10.11
N ILE A 568 3.53 16.82 -11.45
CA ILE A 568 2.78 15.89 -12.30
C ILE A 568 3.10 14.42 -11.96
N SER A 569 4.37 14.11 -11.72
CA SER A 569 4.80 12.73 -11.42
C SER A 569 4.39 12.30 -10.01
N TRP A 570 4.62 13.15 -9.00
CA TRP A 570 4.52 12.76 -7.59
C TRP A 570 3.16 13.03 -6.94
N THR A 571 2.36 13.97 -7.44
CA THR A 571 1.07 14.33 -6.80
C THR A 571 0.12 13.14 -6.70
N PRO A 572 -0.09 12.32 -7.77
CA PRO A 572 -1.01 11.19 -7.69
C PRO A 572 -0.57 10.18 -6.62
N TYR A 573 0.73 9.94 -6.53
CA TYR A 573 1.30 9.03 -5.54
C TYR A 573 1.20 9.57 -4.12
N ALA A 574 1.54 10.85 -3.91
CA ALA A 574 1.40 11.50 -2.61
C ALA A 574 -0.06 11.48 -2.12
N PHE A 575 -1.03 11.74 -3.02
CA PHE A 575 -2.45 11.74 -2.65
C PHE A 575 -2.98 10.34 -2.33
N THR A 576 -2.63 9.33 -3.15
CA THR A 576 -3.07 7.94 -2.94
C THR A 576 -2.45 7.32 -1.68
N SER A 577 -1.18 7.63 -1.38
CA SER A 577 -0.52 7.11 -0.17
C SER A 577 -0.99 7.80 1.12
N ILE A 578 -1.22 9.13 1.11
CA ILE A 578 -1.50 9.92 2.33
C ILE A 578 -2.98 10.22 2.50
N VAL A 579 -3.60 10.84 1.49
CA VAL A 579 -4.90 11.50 1.66
C VAL A 579 -6.02 10.47 1.69
N TRP A 580 -5.93 9.42 0.87
CA TRP A 580 -6.98 8.40 0.83
C TRP A 580 -6.97 7.49 2.07
N ASN A 581 -5.79 7.02 2.49
CA ASN A 581 -5.66 6.11 3.62
C ASN A 581 -5.95 6.77 4.98
N ILE A 582 -5.62 8.05 5.16
CA ILE A 582 -5.79 8.74 6.46
C ILE A 582 -7.17 9.39 6.58
N ILE A 583 -7.70 10.00 5.51
CA ILE A 583 -8.94 10.79 5.60
C ILE A 583 -10.18 9.92 5.39
N PHE A 584 -10.17 9.05 4.38
CA PHE A 584 -11.39 8.37 3.94
C PHE A 584 -11.50 6.91 4.39
N ASN A 585 -10.45 6.33 4.98
CA ASN A 585 -10.42 4.95 5.51
C ASN A 585 -10.93 3.88 4.53
N PHE A 586 -10.78 4.10 3.23
CA PHE A 586 -11.17 3.16 2.17
C PHE A 586 -9.92 2.43 1.62
N LYS A 587 -10.06 1.14 1.31
CA LYS A 587 -9.03 0.37 0.60
C LYS A 587 -9.04 0.80 -0.87
N LEU A 588 -7.97 1.46 -1.33
CA LEU A 588 -7.83 1.82 -2.74
C LEU A 588 -7.57 0.55 -3.58
N ASN A 589 -8.09 0.51 -4.80
CA ASN A 589 -7.77 -0.59 -5.73
C ASN A 589 -6.25 -0.67 -5.94
N GLN A 590 -5.66 -1.85 -5.73
CA GLN A 590 -4.21 -2.08 -5.85
C GLN A 590 -3.65 -1.64 -7.20
N ASN A 591 -4.43 -1.77 -8.29
CA ASN A 591 -4.02 -1.33 -9.62
C ASN A 591 -3.83 0.19 -9.70
N ILE A 592 -4.67 0.97 -9.00
CA ILE A 592 -4.55 2.44 -8.95
C ILE A 592 -3.30 2.82 -8.15
N VAL A 593 -3.06 2.14 -7.02
CA VAL A 593 -1.87 2.36 -6.18
C VAL A 593 -0.58 2.10 -6.97
N LEU A 594 -0.56 1.01 -7.75
CA LEU A 594 0.58 0.66 -8.58
C LEU A 594 0.79 1.67 -9.72
N LEU A 595 -0.29 2.11 -10.36
CA LEU A 595 -0.23 3.11 -11.42
C LEU A 595 0.33 4.45 -10.91
N THR A 596 -0.12 4.92 -9.74
CA THR A 596 0.41 6.16 -9.15
C THR A 596 1.87 6.00 -8.72
N ALA A 597 2.28 4.83 -8.23
CA ALA A 597 3.67 4.54 -7.91
C ALA A 597 4.59 4.59 -9.15
N ILE A 598 4.14 4.09 -10.30
CA ILE A 598 4.88 4.20 -11.56
C ILE A 598 4.90 5.65 -12.06
N ALA A 599 3.78 6.37 -11.97
CA ALA A 599 3.74 7.79 -12.31
C ALA A 599 4.79 8.60 -11.54
N ALA A 600 5.00 8.30 -10.25
CA ALA A 600 6.06 8.93 -9.46
C ALA A 600 7.47 8.66 -10.01
N LYS A 601 7.73 7.47 -10.56
CA LYS A 601 9.04 7.09 -11.14
C LYS A 601 9.32 7.75 -12.49
N MET A 602 8.29 8.19 -13.22
CA MET A 602 8.46 8.98 -14.44
C MET A 602 9.28 10.25 -14.21
N PHE A 603 9.39 10.73 -12.96
CA PHE A 603 10.28 11.83 -12.57
C PHE A 603 11.70 11.74 -13.17
N VAL A 604 12.26 10.53 -13.23
CA VAL A 604 13.64 10.28 -13.69
C VAL A 604 13.82 10.59 -15.20
N ILE A 605 12.75 10.45 -16.00
CA ILE A 605 12.77 10.70 -17.45
C ILE A 605 12.69 12.20 -17.77
N TRP A 606 12.05 13.00 -16.91
CA TRP A 606 11.87 14.42 -17.18
C TRP A 606 13.18 15.20 -17.22
N ASN A 607 14.21 14.78 -16.47
CA ASN A 607 15.51 15.43 -16.49
C ASN A 607 16.13 15.43 -17.91
N PRO A 608 16.39 14.28 -18.56
CA PRO A 608 16.83 14.20 -19.96
C PRO A 608 16.00 15.05 -20.93
N ILE A 609 14.67 14.98 -20.82
CA ILE A 609 13.75 15.72 -21.69
C ILE A 609 13.96 17.23 -21.53
N ILE A 610 13.93 17.74 -20.29
CA ILE A 610 14.06 19.17 -20.01
C ILE A 610 15.41 19.70 -20.49
N TYR A 611 16.52 19.02 -20.18
CA TYR A 611 17.84 19.44 -20.65
C TYR A 611 17.96 19.35 -22.18
N GLY A 612 17.42 18.30 -22.80
CA GLY A 612 17.40 18.11 -24.25
C GLY A 612 16.67 19.23 -25.00
N PHE A 613 15.53 19.70 -24.49
CA PHE A 613 14.77 20.78 -25.14
C PHE A 613 15.24 22.19 -24.78
N MET A 614 15.74 22.39 -23.56
CA MET A 614 15.95 23.74 -23.03
C MET A 614 17.41 24.17 -22.93
N ASP A 615 18.34 23.24 -22.70
CA ASP A 615 19.74 23.59 -22.51
C ASP A 615 20.50 23.55 -23.84
N GLN A 616 20.85 24.74 -24.33
CA GLN A 616 21.54 24.89 -25.61
C GLN A 616 22.96 24.28 -25.54
N THR A 617 23.60 24.38 -24.38
CA THR A 617 24.95 23.84 -24.16
C THR A 617 24.92 22.33 -24.30
N PHE A 618 23.98 21.68 -23.63
CA PHE A 618 23.75 20.24 -23.68
C PHE A 618 23.47 19.79 -25.11
N ARG A 619 22.52 20.43 -25.82
CA ARG A 619 22.23 20.09 -27.24
C ARG A 619 23.46 20.18 -28.13
N ASN A 620 24.25 21.25 -27.99
CA ASN A 620 25.44 21.44 -28.81
C ASN A 620 26.49 20.36 -28.52
N GLU A 621 26.71 20.00 -27.26
CA GLU A 621 27.64 18.94 -26.89
C GLU A 621 27.15 17.54 -27.32
N CYS A 622 25.86 17.23 -27.15
CA CYS A 622 25.27 16.01 -27.67
C CYS A 622 25.41 15.92 -29.19
N SER A 623 25.13 17.01 -29.93
CA SER A 623 25.33 17.03 -31.39
C SER A 623 26.79 16.75 -31.78
N LYS A 624 27.77 17.27 -31.02
CA LYS A 624 29.20 16.95 -31.24
C LYS A 624 29.50 15.47 -30.96
N ILE A 625 28.90 14.88 -29.94
CA ILE A 625 29.08 13.46 -29.60
C ILE A 625 28.45 12.57 -30.68
N PHE A 626 27.21 12.84 -31.09
CA PHE A 626 26.54 12.09 -32.16
C PHE A 626 27.28 12.20 -33.50
N LYS A 627 27.77 13.39 -33.86
CA LYS A 627 28.61 13.57 -35.06
C LYS A 627 29.92 12.78 -35.01
N LYS A 628 30.44 12.48 -33.82
CA LYS A 628 31.64 11.64 -33.65
C LYS A 628 31.34 10.14 -33.65
N LEU A 629 30.10 9.74 -33.33
CA LEU A 629 29.66 8.33 -33.35
C LEU A 629 29.17 7.90 -34.74
N LEU A 630 28.68 8.85 -35.55
CA LEU A 630 28.28 8.62 -36.94
C LEU A 630 29.44 8.67 -37.95
N LYS A 631 30.64 9.06 -37.49
CA LYS A 631 31.90 8.97 -38.23
C LYS A 631 32.65 7.77 -37.71
#